data_AF-A0A484FFE9-F1
#
_entry.id   AF-A0A484FFE9-F1
#
_cell.length_a   1.000
_cell.length_b   1.000
_cell.length_c   1.000
_cell.angle_alpha   90.00
_cell.angle_beta   90.00
_cell.angle_gamma   90.00
#
_symmetry.space_group_name_H-M   'P 1'
#
loop_
_entity.id
_entity.type
_entity.pdbx_description
1 polymer ?
#
loop_
_entity_poly.entity_id
_entity_poly.type
_entity_poly.pdbx_seq_one_letter_code
_entity_poly.pdbx_strand_id
1 'polypeptide(L)'
;MDEDPTLSGFWSLASLFSPLDTSFIALLNQEKVATPPSNAALTYIETAVNAALRSQAELKDTQKANLRVTQLWLRIILWQLRLRFGYLAEESVHPSMTYIYPLEVARDLVLSTRDLPIDSIKVHGVGLTEKLFDIASAAVDVLARVPITPSAPRRVGAGPEDDLNYMRRLITRLPGGNSIYDDLLDKHIQQAVPNMALGGPASQFRDTRDGSI
;
A
#
# COMPACT_ATOMS: atom_id res chain seq x y z
N MET A 1 24.57 19.01 -15.14
CA MET A 1 23.59 19.76 -14.35
C MET A 1 23.59 19.09 -13.00
N ASP A 2 24.12 19.75 -11.98
CA ASP A 2 23.99 19.24 -10.61
C ASP A 2 22.52 19.36 -10.21
N GLU A 3 21.88 18.23 -9.94
CA GLU A 3 20.52 18.21 -9.40
C GLU A 3 20.55 18.87 -8.02
N ASP A 4 19.74 19.92 -7.82
CA ASP A 4 19.53 20.50 -6.49
C ASP A 4 19.00 19.40 -5.55
N PRO A 5 19.76 19.03 -4.49
CA PRO A 5 19.35 17.95 -3.57
C PRO A 5 17.99 18.21 -2.93
N THR A 6 17.58 19.48 -2.81
CA THR A 6 16.29 19.88 -2.25
C THR A 6 15.10 19.52 -3.15
N LEU A 7 15.32 19.41 -4.46
CA LEU A 7 14.29 19.08 -5.45
C LEU A 7 14.20 17.58 -5.76
N SER A 8 15.15 16.76 -5.29
CA SER A 8 15.19 15.30 -5.50
C SER A 8 13.84 14.62 -5.22
N GLY A 9 13.18 15.00 -4.11
CA GLY A 9 11.87 14.47 -3.74
C GLY A 9 10.75 14.90 -4.69
N PHE A 10 10.81 16.11 -5.24
CA PHE A 10 9.85 16.59 -6.24
C PHE A 10 10.04 15.87 -7.57
N TRP A 11 11.27 15.70 -8.04
CA TRP A 11 11.57 14.97 -9.28
C TRP A 11 11.17 13.50 -9.19
N SER A 12 11.41 12.87 -8.03
CA SER A 12 10.94 11.51 -7.75
C SER A 12 9.42 11.43 -7.83
N LEU A 13 8.71 12.42 -7.27
CA LEU A 13 7.25 12.47 -7.32
C LEU A 13 6.74 12.65 -8.75
N ALA A 14 7.30 13.61 -9.49
CA ALA A 14 6.97 13.80 -10.90
C ALA A 14 7.23 12.54 -11.74
N SER A 15 8.33 11.84 -11.45
CA SER A 15 8.70 10.59 -12.13
C SER A 15 7.72 9.44 -11.87
N LEU A 16 7.08 9.39 -10.69
CA LEU A 16 6.05 8.39 -10.38
C LEU A 16 4.81 8.55 -11.27
N PHE A 17 4.43 9.79 -11.59
CA PHE A 17 3.22 10.10 -12.36
C PHE A 17 3.47 10.29 -13.86
N SER A 18 4.72 10.56 -14.27
CA SER A 18 5.12 10.72 -15.68
C SER A 18 4.62 9.62 -16.64
N PRO A 19 4.66 8.32 -16.30
CA PRO A 19 4.18 7.27 -17.21
C PRO A 19 2.65 7.14 -17.28
N LEU A 20 1.89 7.90 -16.49
CA LEU A 20 0.43 7.80 -16.41
C LEU A 20 -0.22 8.81 -17.36
N ASP A 21 -0.40 8.39 -18.61
CA ASP A 21 -1.00 9.22 -19.66
C ASP A 21 -2.54 9.26 -19.59
N THR A 22 -3.16 10.04 -20.47
CA THR A 22 -4.63 10.14 -20.57
C THR A 22 -5.28 8.78 -20.79
N SER A 23 -4.64 7.88 -21.53
CA SER A 23 -5.13 6.52 -21.78
C SER A 23 -5.21 5.73 -20.47
N PHE A 24 -4.17 5.82 -19.63
CA PHE A 24 -4.15 5.22 -18.30
C PHE A 24 -5.25 5.78 -17.40
N ILE A 25 -5.45 7.11 -17.40
CA ILE A 25 -6.52 7.75 -16.61
C ILE A 25 -7.91 7.31 -17.08
N ALA A 26 -8.14 7.21 -18.39
CA ALA A 26 -9.40 6.69 -18.93
C ALA A 26 -9.65 5.24 -18.49
N LEU A 27 -8.60 4.40 -18.46
CA LEU A 27 -8.70 3.03 -17.93
C LEU A 27 -9.06 3.03 -16.44
N LEU A 28 -8.46 3.92 -15.64
CA LEU A 28 -8.76 4.03 -14.21
C LEU A 28 -10.23 4.43 -13.97
N ASN A 29 -10.73 5.38 -14.77
CA ASN A 29 -12.12 5.85 -14.75
C ASN A 29 -13.14 4.82 -15.30
N GLN A 30 -12.68 3.64 -15.73
CA GLN A 30 -13.52 2.60 -16.33
C GLN A 30 -14.24 3.08 -17.61
N GLU A 31 -13.64 4.02 -18.33
CA GLU A 31 -14.18 4.48 -19.61
C GLU A 31 -14.16 3.34 -20.62
N LYS A 32 -15.11 3.38 -21.57
CA LYS A 32 -15.13 2.43 -22.68
C LYS A 32 -13.97 2.71 -23.61
N VAL A 33 -12.91 1.93 -23.49
CA VAL A 33 -11.74 2.01 -24.38
C VAL A 33 -11.95 1.11 -25.59
N ALA A 34 -11.68 1.62 -26.79
CA ALA A 34 -11.82 0.86 -28.04
C ALA A 34 -10.91 -0.38 -28.08
N THR A 35 -9.75 -0.30 -27.45
CA THR A 35 -8.76 -1.38 -27.35
C THR A 35 -8.31 -1.55 -25.90
N PRO A 36 -8.42 -2.76 -25.30
CA PRO A 36 -7.86 -3.05 -23.98
C PRO A 36 -6.34 -2.78 -23.95
N PRO A 37 -5.78 -2.36 -22.81
CA PRO A 37 -4.34 -2.17 -22.67
C PRO A 37 -3.64 -3.53 -22.77
N SER A 38 -2.51 -3.61 -23.47
CA SER A 38 -1.70 -4.83 -23.44
C SER A 38 -1.01 -4.98 -22.07
N ASN A 39 -0.76 -6.22 -21.63
CA ASN A 39 0.03 -6.45 -20.41
C ASN A 39 1.46 -5.90 -20.54
N ALA A 40 2.00 -5.79 -21.76
CA ALA A 40 3.29 -5.15 -22.03
C ALA A 40 3.26 -3.64 -21.71
N ALA A 41 2.17 -2.94 -22.07
CA ALA A 41 2.00 -1.52 -21.75
C ALA A 41 1.93 -1.30 -20.23
N LEU A 42 1.18 -2.14 -19.51
CA LEU A 42 1.12 -2.07 -18.03
C LEU A 42 2.50 -2.36 -17.39
N THR A 43 3.27 -3.29 -17.97
CA THR A 43 4.63 -3.60 -17.52
C THR A 43 5.61 -2.44 -17.74
N TYR A 44 5.46 -1.70 -18.83
CA TYR A 44 6.24 -0.48 -19.07
C TYR A 44 5.97 0.57 -17.97
N ILE A 45 4.70 0.83 -17.67
CA ILE A 45 4.30 1.79 -16.62
C ILE A 45 4.84 1.35 -15.26
N GLU A 46 4.66 0.08 -14.90
CA GLU A 46 5.20 -0.48 -13.66
C GLU A 46 6.72 -0.31 -13.56
N THR A 47 7.44 -0.57 -14.65
CA THR A 47 8.90 -0.42 -14.70
C THR A 47 9.31 1.03 -14.43
N ALA A 48 8.60 2.00 -15.01
CA ALA A 48 8.83 3.43 -14.79
C ALA A 48 8.48 3.86 -13.35
N VAL A 49 7.36 3.40 -12.80
CA VAL A 49 6.97 3.67 -11.39
C VAL A 49 8.02 3.11 -10.41
N ASN A 50 8.51 1.90 -10.64
CA ASN A 50 9.54 1.28 -9.81
C ASN A 50 10.91 2.00 -9.96
N ALA A 51 11.19 2.53 -11.16
CA ALA A 51 12.39 3.28 -11.46
C ALA A 51 12.49 4.65 -10.78
N ALA A 52 11.34 5.29 -10.52
CA ALA A 52 11.26 6.66 -10.04
C ALA A 52 11.99 6.92 -8.72
N LEU A 53 12.21 5.88 -7.90
CA LEU A 53 12.81 6.00 -6.58
C LEU A 53 14.24 5.43 -6.48
N ARG A 54 14.96 5.22 -7.59
CA ARG A 54 16.28 4.55 -7.58
C ARG A 54 17.44 5.39 -7.00
N SER A 55 17.31 6.72 -6.91
CA SER A 55 18.31 7.61 -6.31
C SER A 55 17.69 8.37 -5.13
N GLN A 56 17.73 7.77 -3.94
CA GLN A 56 17.14 8.35 -2.71
C GLN A 56 18.18 8.88 -1.72
N ALA A 57 19.45 8.98 -2.12
CA ALA A 57 20.47 9.52 -1.24
C ALA A 57 20.08 10.97 -0.91
N GLU A 58 19.70 11.19 0.36
CA GLU A 58 19.27 12.46 0.96
C GLU A 58 17.78 12.85 0.94
N LEU A 59 16.84 11.90 0.93
CA LEU A 59 15.42 12.23 1.19
C LEU A 59 15.11 12.39 2.69
N LYS A 60 14.35 13.44 3.03
CA LYS A 60 13.74 13.61 4.35
C LYS A 60 12.66 12.56 4.59
N ASP A 61 12.37 12.26 5.86
CA ASP A 61 11.35 11.28 6.22
C ASP A 61 9.96 11.63 5.68
N THR A 62 9.62 12.92 5.61
CA THR A 62 8.38 13.39 4.98
C THR A 62 8.33 13.04 3.49
N GLN A 63 9.43 13.21 2.75
CA GLN A 63 9.51 12.88 1.33
C GLN A 63 9.49 11.35 1.13
N LYS A 64 10.26 10.61 1.94
CA LYS A 64 10.27 9.14 1.91
C LYS A 64 8.87 8.56 2.13
N ALA A 65 8.15 9.06 3.13
CA ALA A 65 6.77 8.64 3.42
C ALA A 65 5.86 8.81 2.20
N ASN A 66 5.80 10.02 1.64
CA ASN A 66 4.92 10.30 0.50
C ASN A 66 5.30 9.47 -0.73
N LEU A 67 6.58 9.42 -1.07
CA LEU A 67 7.07 8.74 -2.27
C LEU A 67 6.85 7.24 -2.20
N ARG A 68 7.18 6.60 -1.06
CA ARG A 68 7.05 5.15 -0.92
C ARG A 68 5.58 4.73 -0.87
N VAL A 69 4.75 5.42 -0.10
CA VAL A 69 3.31 5.11 -0.06
C VAL A 69 2.66 5.32 -1.43
N THR A 70 3.00 6.41 -2.13
CA THR A 70 2.46 6.68 -3.48
C THR A 70 2.91 5.63 -4.49
N GLN A 71 4.19 5.22 -4.47
CA GLN A 71 4.70 4.17 -5.34
C GLN A 71 3.98 2.84 -5.11
N LEU A 72 3.82 2.43 -3.85
CA LEU A 72 3.15 1.18 -3.49
C LEU A 72 1.66 1.22 -3.86
N TRP A 73 1.00 2.35 -3.69
CA TRP A 73 -0.38 2.55 -4.14
C TRP A 73 -0.50 2.44 -5.66
N LEU A 74 0.39 3.06 -6.44
CA LEU A 74 0.41 2.92 -7.90
C LEU A 74 0.62 1.46 -8.34
N ARG A 75 1.43 0.68 -7.61
CA ARG A 75 1.58 -0.77 -7.84
C ARG A 75 0.27 -1.52 -7.61
N ILE A 76 -0.53 -1.16 -6.59
CA ILE A 76 -1.88 -1.72 -6.40
C ILE A 76 -2.83 -1.33 -7.53
N ILE A 77 -2.83 -0.07 -7.97
CA ILE A 77 -3.67 0.37 -9.10
C ILE A 77 -3.34 -0.43 -10.38
N LEU A 78 -2.06 -0.61 -10.69
CA LEU A 78 -1.61 -1.43 -11.82
C LEU A 78 -2.04 -2.90 -11.67
N TRP A 79 -1.94 -3.45 -10.46
CA TRP A 79 -2.40 -4.81 -10.17
C TRP A 79 -3.92 -4.96 -10.37
N GLN A 80 -4.72 -3.99 -9.90
CA GLN A 80 -6.18 -3.98 -10.10
C GLN A 80 -6.54 -3.92 -11.59
N LEU A 81 -5.80 -3.15 -12.40
CA LEU A 81 -5.98 -3.15 -13.86
C LEU A 81 -5.68 -4.52 -14.46
N ARG A 82 -4.58 -5.18 -14.04
CA ARG A 82 -4.26 -6.54 -14.49
C ARG A 82 -5.32 -7.56 -14.09
N LEU A 83 -5.85 -7.47 -12.87
CA LEU A 83 -6.96 -8.30 -12.40
C LEU A 83 -8.18 -8.11 -13.31
N ARG A 84 -8.57 -6.86 -13.59
CA ARG A 84 -9.73 -6.52 -14.40
C ARG A 84 -9.62 -7.01 -15.85
N PHE A 85 -8.42 -7.00 -16.42
CA PHE A 85 -8.18 -7.46 -17.80
C PHE A 85 -7.72 -8.93 -17.90
N GLY A 86 -7.71 -9.68 -16.80
CA GLY A 86 -7.39 -11.11 -16.80
C GLY A 86 -5.91 -11.42 -17.07
N TYR A 87 -5.00 -10.55 -16.64
CA TYR A 87 -3.55 -10.72 -16.81
C TYR A 87 -2.82 -11.33 -15.61
N LEU A 88 -3.57 -11.85 -14.63
CA LEU A 88 -3.01 -12.50 -13.46
C LEU A 88 -3.01 -14.02 -13.60
N ALA A 89 -2.02 -14.65 -12.98
CA ALA A 89 -1.89 -16.10 -12.85
C ALA A 89 -1.70 -16.50 -11.38
N GLU A 90 -1.85 -17.78 -11.06
CA GLU A 90 -1.53 -18.30 -9.72
C GLU A 90 -0.03 -18.15 -9.42
N GLU A 91 0.80 -18.52 -10.39
CA GLU A 91 2.26 -18.42 -10.33
C GLU A 91 2.78 -17.64 -11.55
N SER A 92 3.78 -16.79 -11.32
CA SER A 92 4.45 -16.03 -12.37
C SER A 92 5.88 -15.70 -11.93
N VAL A 93 6.78 -15.59 -12.91
CA VAL A 93 8.14 -15.07 -12.69
C VAL A 93 8.10 -13.62 -12.22
N HIS A 94 7.04 -12.89 -12.58
CA HIS A 94 6.81 -11.51 -12.14
C HIS A 94 5.76 -11.51 -11.02
N PRO A 95 6.14 -11.24 -9.75
CA PRO A 95 5.21 -11.28 -8.63
C PRO A 95 3.99 -10.38 -8.83
N SER A 96 4.15 -9.24 -9.52
CA SER A 96 3.07 -8.30 -9.85
C SER A 96 1.98 -8.83 -10.79
N MET A 97 2.21 -10.01 -11.37
CA MET A 97 1.25 -10.74 -12.20
C MET A 97 0.63 -11.92 -11.45
N THR A 98 0.78 -11.99 -10.13
CA THR A 98 0.14 -13.02 -9.30
C THR A 98 -1.06 -12.47 -8.53
N TYR A 99 -2.01 -13.34 -8.19
CA TYR A 99 -3.14 -12.97 -7.34
C TYR A 99 -2.73 -12.56 -5.92
N ILE A 100 -1.59 -13.06 -5.43
CA ILE A 100 -1.11 -12.82 -4.07
C ILE A 100 -0.29 -11.53 -3.90
N TYR A 101 -0.01 -10.82 -4.99
CA TYR A 101 0.85 -9.63 -5.00
C TYR A 101 0.48 -8.52 -4.00
N PRO A 102 -0.80 -8.22 -3.73
CA PRO A 102 -1.16 -7.23 -2.72
C PRO A 102 -0.60 -7.52 -1.32
N LEU A 103 -0.39 -8.79 -0.97
CA LEU A 103 0.24 -9.16 0.31
C LEU A 103 1.72 -8.79 0.36
N GLU A 104 2.43 -8.90 -0.78
CA GLU A 104 3.81 -8.44 -0.89
C GLU A 104 3.89 -6.90 -0.78
N VAL A 105 2.97 -6.19 -1.43
CA VAL A 105 2.91 -4.73 -1.35
C VAL A 105 2.57 -4.24 0.07
N ALA A 106 1.67 -4.93 0.77
CA ALA A 106 1.36 -4.66 2.18
C ALA A 106 2.60 -4.84 3.09
N ARG A 107 3.37 -5.91 2.88
CA ARG A 107 4.63 -6.11 3.60
C ARG A 107 5.65 -5.02 3.30
N ASP A 108 5.82 -4.66 2.02
CA ASP A 108 6.71 -3.56 1.61
C ASP A 108 6.31 -2.23 2.27
N LEU A 109 5.01 -1.99 2.41
CA LEU A 109 4.47 -0.81 3.07
C LEU A 109 4.81 -0.78 4.56
N VAL A 110 4.64 -1.90 5.27
CA VAL A 110 5.02 -2.03 6.68
C VAL A 110 6.51 -1.74 6.84
N LEU A 111 7.36 -2.40 6.05
CA LEU A 111 8.82 -2.23 6.09
C LEU A 111 9.24 -0.79 5.75
N SER A 112 8.53 -0.11 4.86
CA SER A 112 8.85 1.25 4.44
C SER A 112 8.39 2.34 5.43
N THR A 113 7.48 2.01 6.35
CA THR A 113 6.85 3.00 7.24
C THR A 113 7.14 2.80 8.72
N ARG A 114 7.50 1.57 9.15
CA ARG A 114 7.68 1.22 10.58
C ARG A 114 8.73 2.05 11.31
N ASP A 115 9.74 2.51 10.58
CA ASP A 115 10.88 3.25 11.12
C ASP A 115 10.72 4.77 10.92
N LEU A 116 9.60 5.23 10.35
CA LEU A 116 9.34 6.65 10.11
C LEU A 116 8.58 7.30 11.28
N PRO A 117 8.91 8.55 11.66
CA PRO A 117 8.09 9.31 12.59
C PRO A 117 6.66 9.45 12.07
N ILE A 118 5.65 9.20 12.93
CA ILE A 118 4.24 9.30 12.53
C ILE A 118 3.89 10.67 11.93
N ASP A 119 4.47 11.74 12.48
CA ASP A 119 4.24 13.09 12.00
C ASP A 119 4.71 13.28 10.57
N SER A 120 5.79 12.62 10.15
CA SER A 120 6.29 12.67 8.77
C SER A 120 5.32 12.07 7.74
N ILE A 121 4.46 11.15 8.18
CA ILE A 121 3.38 10.57 7.37
C ILE A 121 2.13 11.46 7.46
N LYS A 122 1.81 11.93 8.67
CA LYS A 122 0.62 12.74 8.96
C LYS A 122 0.55 14.07 8.20
N VAL A 123 1.69 14.70 7.87
CA VAL A 123 1.71 16.00 7.17
C VAL A 123 1.01 15.96 5.81
N HIS A 124 0.96 14.79 5.16
CA HIS A 124 0.42 14.64 3.80
C HIS A 124 -1.12 14.59 3.76
N GLY A 125 -1.77 14.60 4.92
CA GLY A 125 -3.23 14.71 5.01
C GLY A 125 -3.97 13.43 4.62
N VAL A 126 -5.29 13.58 4.44
CA VAL A 126 -6.23 12.48 4.22
C VAL A 126 -5.94 11.70 2.93
N GLY A 127 -5.44 12.36 1.88
CA GLY A 127 -5.13 11.70 0.61
C GLY A 127 -3.99 10.68 0.71
N LEU A 128 -3.13 10.74 1.74
CA LEU A 128 -2.17 9.67 2.01
C LEU A 128 -2.82 8.53 2.81
N THR A 129 -3.72 8.85 3.74
CA THR A 129 -4.54 7.86 4.47
C THR A 129 -5.35 7.00 3.50
N GLU A 130 -5.97 7.61 2.49
CA GLU A 130 -6.72 6.93 1.42
C GLU A 130 -5.85 5.90 0.69
N LYS A 131 -4.62 6.27 0.31
CA LYS A 131 -3.70 5.37 -0.38
C LYS A 131 -3.35 4.15 0.48
N LEU A 132 -3.11 4.37 1.78
CA LEU A 132 -2.85 3.29 2.73
C LEU A 132 -4.08 2.37 2.88
N PHE A 133 -5.27 2.95 2.94
CA PHE A 133 -6.53 2.22 2.99
C PHE A 133 -6.75 1.37 1.74
N ASP A 134 -6.50 1.91 0.54
CA ASP A 134 -6.63 1.15 -0.72
C ASP A 134 -5.70 -0.07 -0.76
N ILE A 135 -4.45 0.10 -0.30
CA ILE A 135 -3.48 -1.00 -0.19
C ILE A 135 -3.97 -2.06 0.82
N ALA A 136 -4.42 -1.63 1.99
CA ALA A 136 -4.94 -2.53 3.02
C ALA A 136 -6.19 -3.29 2.54
N SER A 137 -7.09 -2.60 1.84
CA SER A 137 -8.32 -3.19 1.27
C SER A 137 -7.99 -4.25 0.22
N ALA A 138 -7.04 -3.98 -0.68
CA ALA A 138 -6.57 -4.98 -1.65
C ALA A 138 -5.94 -6.21 -0.97
N ALA A 139 -5.23 -6.02 0.15
CA ALA A 139 -4.69 -7.14 0.93
C ALA A 139 -5.82 -7.97 1.59
N VAL A 140 -6.85 -7.33 2.14
CA VAL A 140 -8.05 -8.00 2.69
C VAL A 140 -8.74 -8.85 1.63
N ASP A 141 -8.95 -8.31 0.43
CA ASP A 141 -9.60 -9.03 -0.67
C ASP A 141 -8.86 -10.31 -1.08
N VAL A 142 -7.52 -10.28 -1.01
CA VAL A 142 -6.69 -11.44 -1.30
C VAL A 142 -6.70 -12.43 -0.14
N LEU A 143 -6.60 -11.97 1.11
CA LEU A 143 -6.66 -12.84 2.29
C LEU A 143 -7.97 -13.63 2.38
N ALA A 144 -9.07 -13.05 1.93
CA ALA A 144 -10.36 -13.72 1.83
C ALA A 144 -10.37 -14.92 0.87
N ARG A 145 -9.45 -14.95 -0.10
CA ARG A 145 -9.42 -15.93 -1.20
C ARG A 145 -8.25 -16.91 -1.10
N VAL A 146 -7.24 -16.60 -0.30
CA VAL A 146 -6.12 -17.50 -0.06
C VAL A 146 -6.51 -18.50 1.02
N PRO A 147 -6.54 -19.82 0.74
CA PRO A 147 -6.67 -20.81 1.79
C PRO A 147 -5.45 -20.68 2.70
N ILE A 148 -5.64 -20.19 3.93
CA ILE A 148 -4.60 -20.18 4.97
C ILE A 148 -4.32 -21.65 5.32
N THR A 149 -3.52 -22.33 4.50
CA THR A 149 -2.99 -23.64 4.84
C THR A 149 -1.87 -23.40 5.84
N PRO A 150 -1.92 -24.01 7.05
CA PRO A 150 -0.88 -23.86 8.08
C PRO A 150 0.53 -24.34 7.65
N SER A 151 0.65 -24.86 6.42
CA SER A 151 1.78 -25.63 5.91
C SER A 151 2.71 -24.82 5.00
N ALA A 152 2.34 -23.60 4.59
CA ALA A 152 3.29 -22.74 3.90
C ALA A 152 4.43 -22.41 4.89
N PRO A 153 5.72 -22.57 4.51
CA PRO A 153 6.81 -22.23 5.41
C PRO A 153 6.63 -20.78 5.85
N ARG A 154 6.35 -20.58 7.14
CA ARG A 154 6.31 -19.26 7.77
C ARG A 154 7.61 -18.56 7.39
N ARG A 155 7.55 -17.66 6.40
CA ARG A 155 8.67 -16.82 6.03
C ARG A 155 9.06 -16.09 7.30
N VAL A 156 10.34 -16.20 7.70
CA VAL A 156 10.87 -15.53 8.89
C VAL A 156 10.47 -14.05 8.83
N GLY A 157 9.54 -13.66 9.71
CA GLY A 157 8.84 -12.37 9.65
C GLY A 157 7.39 -12.44 10.14
N ALA A 158 6.77 -11.27 10.32
CA ALA A 158 5.36 -11.13 10.65
C ALA A 158 4.49 -11.68 9.50
N GLY A 159 3.34 -12.28 9.81
CA GLY A 159 2.43 -12.84 8.81
C GLY A 159 1.59 -11.76 8.11
N PRO A 160 0.88 -12.10 7.02
CA PRO A 160 -0.02 -11.16 6.35
C PRO A 160 -1.06 -10.51 7.28
N GLU A 161 -1.49 -11.24 8.31
CA GLU A 161 -2.42 -10.73 9.35
C GLU A 161 -1.74 -9.67 10.23
N ASP A 162 -0.46 -9.86 10.58
CA ASP A 162 0.31 -8.90 11.35
C ASP A 162 0.58 -7.63 10.56
N ASP A 163 0.86 -7.77 9.26
CA ASP A 163 1.03 -6.66 8.32
C ASP A 163 -0.28 -5.85 8.22
N LEU A 164 -1.44 -6.51 8.08
CA LEU A 164 -2.75 -5.85 8.08
C LEU A 164 -3.06 -5.16 9.41
N ASN A 165 -2.78 -5.83 10.53
CA ASN A 165 -2.91 -5.26 11.87
C ASN A 165 -2.05 -3.99 12.03
N TYR A 166 -0.81 -4.02 11.54
CA TYR A 166 0.06 -2.84 11.53
C TYR A 166 -0.55 -1.72 10.68
N MET A 167 -1.00 -2.02 9.45
CA MET A 167 -1.59 -1.02 8.56
C MET A 167 -2.82 -0.36 9.18
N ARG A 168 -3.72 -1.14 9.81
CA ARG A 168 -4.89 -0.59 10.52
C ARG A 168 -4.49 0.34 11.67
N ARG A 169 -3.51 -0.05 12.49
CA ARG A 169 -2.97 0.82 13.56
C ARG A 169 -2.29 2.08 13.03
N LEU A 170 -1.66 2.01 11.86
CA LEU A 170 -1.09 3.18 11.20
C LEU A 170 -2.20 4.11 10.71
N ILE A 171 -3.16 3.59 9.94
CA ILE A 171 -4.29 4.33 9.37
C ILE A 171 -5.05 5.09 10.46
N THR A 172 -5.40 4.43 11.56
CA THR A 172 -6.14 5.04 12.69
C THR A 172 -5.45 6.26 13.32
N ARG A 173 -4.13 6.39 13.17
CA ARG A 173 -3.35 7.53 13.70
C ARG A 173 -3.23 8.70 12.71
N LEU A 174 -3.69 8.52 11.48
CA LEU A 174 -3.58 9.50 10.40
C LEU A 174 -4.89 10.28 10.19
N PRO A 175 -4.85 11.42 9.47
CA PRO A 175 -6.02 12.27 9.27
C PRO A 175 -7.15 11.49 8.56
N GLY A 176 -8.38 11.58 9.10
CA GLY A 176 -9.54 10.81 8.64
C GLY A 176 -9.53 9.32 9.04
N GLY A 177 -8.42 8.82 9.57
CA GLY A 177 -8.22 7.41 9.91
C GLY A 177 -9.21 6.87 10.92
N ASN A 178 -9.21 7.42 12.13
CA ASN A 178 -10.08 6.96 13.22
C ASN A 178 -11.57 7.24 12.98
N SER A 179 -11.90 8.29 12.22
CA SER A 179 -13.29 8.72 12.02
C SER A 179 -13.98 8.09 10.81
N ILE A 180 -13.23 7.57 9.82
CA ILE A 180 -13.77 7.08 8.55
C ILE A 180 -13.14 5.73 8.19
N TYR A 181 -11.82 5.69 8.01
CA TYR A 181 -11.18 4.51 7.41
C TYR A 181 -11.08 3.31 8.35
N ASP A 182 -11.07 3.51 9.68
CA ASP A 182 -11.10 2.39 10.63
C ASP A 182 -12.42 1.61 10.50
N ASP A 183 -13.55 2.32 10.53
CA ASP A 183 -14.88 1.71 10.36
C ASP A 183 -15.05 1.03 9.00
N LEU A 184 -14.55 1.66 7.93
CA LEU A 184 -14.61 1.08 6.58
C LEU A 184 -13.77 -0.20 6.49
N LEU A 185 -12.54 -0.17 7.02
CA LEU A 185 -11.64 -1.31 6.98
C LEU A 185 -12.18 -2.45 7.86
N ASP A 186 -12.72 -2.13 9.04
CA ASP A 186 -13.33 -3.12 9.93
C ASP A 186 -14.50 -3.84 9.26
N LYS A 187 -15.42 -3.08 8.64
CA LYS A 187 -16.54 -3.66 7.87
C LYS A 187 -16.05 -4.52 6.73
N HIS A 188 -15.02 -4.09 6.00
CA HIS A 188 -14.45 -4.86 4.89
C HIS A 188 -13.83 -6.17 5.38
N ILE A 189 -13.06 -6.14 6.47
CA ILE A 189 -12.49 -7.36 7.08
C ILE A 189 -13.59 -8.31 7.53
N GLN A 190 -14.63 -7.83 8.22
CA GLN A 190 -15.73 -8.67 8.68
C GLN A 190 -16.49 -9.33 7.52
N GLN A 191 -16.65 -8.63 6.41
CA GLN A 191 -17.32 -9.14 5.21
C GLN A 191 -16.47 -10.15 4.44
N ALA A 192 -15.17 -9.87 4.30
CA ALA A 192 -14.27 -10.64 3.45
C ALA A 192 -13.60 -11.82 4.21
N VAL A 193 -13.28 -11.62 5.50
CA VAL A 193 -12.56 -12.59 6.34
C VAL A 193 -13.20 -12.68 7.75
N PRO A 194 -14.39 -13.27 7.90
CA PRO A 194 -15.19 -13.19 9.13
C PRO A 194 -14.53 -13.82 10.38
N ASN A 195 -13.53 -14.69 10.21
CA ASN A 195 -12.82 -15.34 11.31
C ASN A 195 -11.50 -14.65 11.71
N MET A 196 -11.11 -13.56 11.03
CA MET A 196 -9.87 -12.84 11.34
C MET A 196 -10.11 -11.83 12.48
N ALA A 197 -9.67 -12.18 13.69
CA ALA A 197 -9.70 -11.28 14.83
C ALA A 197 -8.47 -10.34 14.80
N LEU A 198 -8.63 -9.14 14.26
CA LEU A 198 -7.59 -8.10 14.36
C LEU A 198 -7.62 -7.45 15.74
N GLY A 199 -6.44 -7.16 16.29
CA GLY A 199 -6.31 -6.50 17.59
C GLY A 199 -6.98 -5.11 17.53
N GLY A 200 -7.96 -4.90 18.41
CA GLY A 200 -8.69 -3.63 18.48
C GLY A 200 -7.78 -2.42 18.73
N PRO A 201 -8.28 -1.20 18.48
CA PRO A 201 -7.50 0.02 18.69
C PRO A 201 -6.99 0.06 20.13
N ALA A 202 -5.67 0.20 20.27
CA ALA A 202 -4.96 0.19 21.54
C ALA A 202 -5.54 1.24 22.49
N SER A 203 -6.45 0.80 23.34
CA SER A 203 -7.05 1.56 24.42
C SER A 203 -6.85 0.77 25.71
N GLN A 204 -5.59 0.62 26.11
CA GLN A 204 -5.15 0.33 27.48
C GLN A 204 -3.62 0.35 27.57
N PHE A 205 -3.03 1.54 27.54
CA PHE A 205 -1.94 1.84 28.46
C PHE A 205 -2.53 2.78 29.49
N ARG A 206 -3.20 2.20 30.49
CA ARG A 206 -3.49 2.92 31.73
C ARG A 206 -2.19 2.98 32.49
N ASP A 207 -1.77 4.22 32.68
CA ASP A 207 -0.83 4.68 33.66
C ASP A 207 -1.01 3.93 34.99
N THR A 208 0.02 3.21 35.42
CA THR A 208 0.20 2.82 36.83
C THR A 208 1.57 3.29 37.26
N ARG A 209 1.73 4.59 37.40
CA ARG A 209 2.48 5.18 38.49
C ARG A 209 1.50 5.94 39.38
N ASP A 210 1.04 5.30 40.45
CA ASP A 210 1.15 5.92 41.77
C ASP A 210 0.88 4.91 42.89
N GLY A 211 1.65 5.04 43.97
CA GLY A 211 1.32 4.58 45.32
C GLY A 211 1.44 3.08 45.64
N SER A 212 2.55 2.69 46.27
CA SER A 212 2.51 2.15 47.65
C SER A 212 3.91 1.81 48.20
N ILE A 213 4.24 2.56 49.27
CA ILE A 213 5.15 2.29 50.40
C ILE A 213 6.66 2.28 50.12
#